data_AF-A0A2W0A1K4-F1
#
_entry.id   AF-A0A2W0A1K4-F1
#
_cell.length_a   1.000
_cell.length_b   1.000
_cell.length_c   1.000
_cell.angle_alpha   90.00
_cell.angle_beta   90.00
_cell.angle_gamma   90.00
#
_symmetry.space_group_name_H-M   'P 1'
#
loop_
_entity.id
_entity.type
_entity.pdbx_description
1 polymer ?
#
loop_
_entity_poly.entity_id
_entity_poly.type
_entity_poly.pdbx_seq_one_letter_code
_entity_poly.pdbx_strand_id
1 'polypeptide(L)'
;LESFIEGKAELAQAVLEMDNVVDRMRDEAFIMLVKTMNDRPEVTRQALDALLVARNLERVADHATNIAEDVIFWVRGADVRHNVGQEGQARQEVSGRS
;
A
#
# COMPACT_ATOMS: atom_id res chain seq x y z
N LEU A 1 -2.67 -18.94 12.93
CA LEU A 1 -3.63 -18.09 12.20
C LEU A 1 -3.31 -16.62 12.45
N GLU A 2 -3.14 -16.20 13.70
CA GLU A 2 -2.67 -14.85 14.08
C GLU A 2 -1.36 -14.45 13.39
N SER A 3 -0.31 -15.28 13.43
CA SER A 3 0.96 -14.99 12.75
C SER A 3 0.85 -14.78 11.22
N PHE A 4 -0.15 -15.40 10.58
CA PHE A 4 -0.42 -15.22 9.15
C PHE A 4 -1.19 -13.91 8.87
N ILE A 5 -2.00 -13.46 9.83
CA ILE A 5 -2.73 -12.19 9.79
C ILE A 5 -1.76 -11.03 10.04
N GLU A 6 -0.89 -11.16 11.03
CA GLU A 6 0.18 -10.20 11.35
C GLU A 6 1.14 -10.01 10.18
N GLY A 7 1.68 -11.11 9.62
CA GLY A 7 2.60 -11.02 8.48
C GLY A 7 1.98 -10.36 7.24
N LYS A 8 0.66 -10.47 7.04
CA LYS A 8 -0.04 -9.74 5.97
C LYS A 8 -0.21 -8.25 6.26
N ALA A 9 -0.45 -7.88 7.51
CA ALA A 9 -0.55 -6.49 7.92
C ALA A 9 0.80 -5.77 7.80
N GLU A 10 1.90 -6.43 8.20
CA GLU A 10 3.25 -5.89 8.06
C GLU A 10 3.63 -5.67 6.58
N LEU A 11 3.34 -6.64 5.72
CA LEU A 11 3.58 -6.50 4.27
C LEU A 11 2.74 -5.37 3.65
N ALA A 12 1.47 -5.25 4.03
CA ALA A 12 0.62 -4.18 3.57
C ALA A 12 1.14 -2.81 4.02
N GLN A 13 1.61 -2.69 5.27
CA GLN A 13 2.20 -1.46 5.78
C GLN A 13 3.47 -1.06 4.99
N ALA A 14 4.33 -2.02 4.66
CA ALA A 14 5.52 -1.77 3.85
C ALA A 14 5.18 -1.26 2.44
N VAL A 15 4.06 -1.72 1.84
CA VAL A 15 3.59 -1.22 0.54
C VAL A 15 3.19 0.25 0.63
N LEU A 16 2.46 0.66 1.67
CA LEU A 16 2.07 2.07 1.87
C LEU A 16 3.29 3.00 2.03
N GLU A 17 4.34 2.51 2.69
CA GLU A 17 5.59 3.27 2.86
C GLU A 17 6.35 3.41 1.53
N MET A 18 6.34 2.37 0.71
CA MET A 18 7.00 2.34 -0.60
C MET A 18 6.35 3.30 -1.60
N ASP A 19 5.03 3.48 -1.54
CA ASP A 19 4.27 4.32 -2.46
C ASP A 19 4.77 5.77 -2.48
N ASN A 20 5.02 6.33 -1.28
CA ASN A 20 5.61 7.65 -1.11
C ASN A 20 6.98 7.79 -1.80
N VAL A 21 7.75 6.69 -1.89
CA VAL A 21 9.05 6.69 -2.60
C VAL A 21 8.81 6.75 -4.10
N VAL A 22 7.87 5.99 -4.62
CA VAL A 22 7.52 5.95 -6.05
C VAL A 22 7.02 7.32 -6.53
N ASP A 23 6.17 7.98 -5.74
CA ASP A 23 5.69 9.33 -6.04
C ASP A 23 6.83 10.36 -6.15
N ARG A 24 7.76 10.35 -5.19
CA ARG A 24 8.92 11.26 -5.24
C ARG A 24 9.79 10.98 -6.47
N MET A 25 10.04 9.71 -6.76
CA MET A 25 10.81 9.33 -7.95
C MET A 25 10.12 9.76 -9.25
N ARG A 26 8.77 9.70 -9.31
CA ARG A 26 7.97 10.18 -10.44
C ARG A 26 8.11 11.69 -10.63
N ASP A 27 8.08 12.47 -9.55
CA ASP A 27 8.27 13.93 -9.61
C ASP A 27 9.69 14.32 -10.03
N GLU A 28 10.70 13.66 -9.45
CA GLU A 28 12.10 13.88 -9.83
C GLU A 28 12.34 13.51 -11.30
N ALA A 29 11.80 12.38 -11.75
CA ALA A 29 11.87 11.96 -13.15
C ALA A 29 11.21 12.98 -14.08
N PHE A 30 10.05 13.53 -13.72
CA PHE A 30 9.38 14.56 -14.50
C PHE A 30 10.29 15.79 -14.69
N ILE A 31 10.85 16.33 -13.61
CA ILE A 31 11.72 17.51 -13.66
C ILE A 31 12.95 17.23 -14.54
N MET A 32 13.62 16.09 -14.33
CA MET A 32 14.81 15.72 -15.09
C MET A 32 14.52 15.50 -16.59
N LEU A 33 13.41 14.85 -16.92
CA LEU A 33 13.05 14.54 -18.31
C LEU A 33 12.60 15.80 -19.05
N VAL A 34 11.83 16.69 -18.43
CA VAL A 34 11.48 17.99 -19.02
C VAL A 34 12.73 18.82 -19.28
N LYS A 35 13.66 18.87 -18.31
CA LYS A 35 14.95 19.54 -18.53
C LYS A 35 15.72 18.91 -19.70
N THR A 36 15.75 17.57 -19.76
CA THR A 36 16.43 16.84 -20.85
C THR A 36 15.83 17.17 -22.21
N MET A 37 14.50 17.28 -22.34
CA MET A 37 13.84 17.68 -23.59
C MET A 37 14.22 19.10 -24.01
N ASN A 38 14.36 20.02 -23.06
CA ASN A 38 14.77 21.41 -23.34
C ASN A 38 16.25 21.50 -23.76
N ASP A 39 17.13 20.81 -23.03
CA ASP A 39 18.57 20.84 -23.27
C ASP A 39 18.96 20.04 -24.53
N ARG A 40 18.19 19.00 -24.86
CA ARG A 40 18.48 18.03 -25.91
C ARG A 40 17.21 17.64 -26.69
N PRO A 41 16.72 18.51 -27.59
CA PRO A 41 15.50 18.26 -28.34
C PRO A 41 15.52 16.97 -29.17
N GLU A 42 16.70 16.50 -29.59
CA GLU A 42 16.87 15.28 -30.37
C GLU A 42 16.49 13.99 -29.63
N VAL A 43 16.42 14.04 -28.29
CA VAL A 43 16.00 12.89 -27.45
C VAL A 43 14.58 13.03 -26.88
N THR A 44 13.82 14.02 -27.35
CA THR A 44 12.48 14.33 -26.79
C THR A 44 11.55 13.12 -26.78
N ARG A 45 11.56 12.32 -27.84
CA ARG A 45 10.70 11.14 -27.95
C ARG A 45 11.04 10.09 -26.88
N GLN A 46 12.32 9.78 -26.69
CA GLN A 46 12.78 8.84 -25.69
C GLN A 46 12.49 9.35 -24.28
N ALA A 47 12.67 10.65 -24.03
CA ALA A 47 12.35 11.27 -22.76
C ALA A 47 10.84 11.20 -22.45
N LEU A 48 10.00 11.33 -23.48
CA LEU A 48 8.54 11.21 -23.34
C LEU A 48 8.14 9.76 -23.03
N ASP A 49 8.74 8.79 -23.72
CA ASP A 49 8.50 7.37 -23.46
C ASP A 49 8.90 7.01 -22.01
N ALA A 50 10.04 7.51 -21.53
CA ALA A 50 10.47 7.35 -20.14
C ALA A 50 9.49 7.98 -19.14
N LEU A 51 8.92 9.14 -19.46
CA LEU A 51 7.93 9.80 -18.61
C LEU A 51 6.63 8.97 -18.50
N LEU A 52 6.19 8.39 -19.62
CA LEU A 52 5.02 7.51 -19.63
C LEU A 52 5.27 6.23 -18.82
N VAL A 53 6.48 5.67 -18.89
CA VAL A 53 6.87 4.53 -18.04
C VAL A 53 6.82 4.91 -16.56
N ALA A 54 7.40 6.04 -16.17
CA ALA A 54 7.36 6.52 -14.77
C ALA A 54 5.92 6.70 -14.27
N ARG A 55 5.05 7.28 -15.09
CA ARG A 55 3.62 7.41 -14.76
C ARG A 55 2.91 6.05 -14.63
N ASN A 56 3.23 5.09 -15.48
CA ASN A 56 2.63 3.75 -15.38
C ASN A 56 3.09 3.01 -14.12
N LEU A 57 4.32 3.22 -13.67
CA LEU A 57 4.83 2.67 -12.42
C LEU A 57 4.10 3.25 -11.21
N GLU A 58 3.87 4.57 -11.18
CA GLU A 58 3.08 5.22 -10.13
C GLU A 58 1.65 4.68 -10.07
N ARG A 59 0.99 4.47 -11.21
CA ARG A 59 -0.34 3.85 -11.24
C ARG A 59 -0.36 2.42 -10.68
N VAL A 60 0.71 1.67 -10.90
CA VAL A 60 0.85 0.31 -10.32
C VAL A 60 1.05 0.40 -8.81
N ALA A 61 1.83 1.37 -8.34
CA ALA A 61 2.02 1.62 -6.91
C ALA A 61 0.71 2.02 -6.22
N ASP A 62 -0.06 2.95 -6.79
CA ASP A 62 -1.39 3.35 -6.30
C ASP A 62 -2.35 2.14 -6.21
N HIS A 63 -2.38 1.27 -7.23
CA HIS A 63 -3.18 0.05 -7.16
C HIS A 63 -2.70 -0.91 -6.05
N ALA A 64 -1.39 -1.01 -5.82
CA ALA A 64 -0.85 -1.81 -4.72
C ALA A 64 -1.22 -1.20 -3.35
N THR A 65 -1.18 0.12 -3.21
CA THR A 65 -1.64 0.87 -2.02
C THR A 65 -3.09 0.58 -1.72
N ASN A 66 -3.99 0.70 -2.71
CA ASN A 66 -5.42 0.37 -2.54
C ASN A 66 -5.63 -1.06 -2.01
N ILE A 67 -4.91 -2.05 -2.56
CA ILE A 67 -4.98 -3.44 -2.10
C ILE A 67 -4.44 -3.59 -0.68
N ALA A 68 -3.35 -2.90 -0.34
CA ALA A 68 -2.77 -2.92 0.99
C ALA A 68 -3.71 -2.33 2.05
N GLU A 69 -4.38 -1.22 1.73
CA GLU A 69 -5.41 -0.61 2.58
C GLU A 69 -6.57 -1.59 2.84
N ASP A 70 -7.06 -2.26 1.79
CA ASP A 70 -8.09 -3.29 1.92
C ASP A 70 -7.63 -4.41 2.85
N VAL A 71 -6.41 -4.93 2.68
CA VAL A 71 -5.86 -5.99 3.55
C VAL A 71 -5.81 -5.53 5.01
N ILE A 72 -5.32 -4.32 5.29
CA ILE A 72 -5.27 -3.77 6.65
C ILE A 72 -6.67 -3.66 7.24
N PHE A 73 -7.64 -3.19 6.45
CA PHE A 73 -9.04 -3.12 6.88
C PHE A 73 -9.61 -4.49 7.25
N TRP A 74 -9.38 -5.52 6.42
CA TRP A 74 -9.83 -6.89 6.67
C TRP A 74 -9.18 -7.49 7.93
N VAL A 75 -7.87 -7.27 8.11
CA VAL A 75 -7.13 -7.75 9.29
C VAL A 75 -7.68 -7.11 10.57
N ARG A 76 -7.81 -5.78 10.61
CA ARG A 76 -8.39 -5.07 11.76
C ARG A 76 -9.83 -5.50 12.05
N GLY A 77 -10.64 -5.68 11.00
CA GLY A 77 -12.00 -6.17 11.13
C GLY A 77 -12.10 -7.63 11.61
N ALA A 78 -11.09 -8.47 11.36
CA ALA A 78 -11.02 -9.84 11.88
C ALA A 78 -10.62 -9.86 13.36
N ASP A 79 -9.69 -8.99 13.76
CA ASP A 79 -9.21 -8.84 15.13
C ASP A 79 -10.34 -8.36 16.07
N VAL A 80 -11.08 -7.32 15.67
CA VAL A 80 -12.26 -6.84 16.42
C VAL A 80 -13.30 -7.95 16.63
N ARG A 81 -13.56 -8.79 15.62
CA ARG A 81 -14.52 -9.90 15.74
C ARG A 81 -14.03 -11.03 16.63
N HIS A 82 -12.72 -11.32 16.64
CA HIS A 82 -12.14 -12.32 17.55
C HIS A 82 -12.20 -11.85 19.01
N ASN A 83 -11.86 -10.59 19.28
CA ASN A 83 -11.93 -10.03 20.64
C ASN A 83 -13.35 -10.03 21.20
N VAL A 84 -14.35 -9.67 20.38
CA VAL A 84 -15.78 -9.73 20.78
C VAL A 84 -16.24 -11.18 21.03
N GLY A 85 -15.74 -12.15 20.27
CA GLY A 85 -16.05 -13.57 20.46
C GLY A 85 -15.49 -14.15 21.77
N GLN A 86 -14.27 -13.75 22.17
CA GLN A 86 -13.65 -14.18 23.43
C GLN A 86 -14.32 -13.54 24.65
N GLU A 87 -14.70 -12.26 24.57
CA GLU A 87 -15.47 -11.59 25.65
C GLU A 87 -16.87 -12.19 25.83
N GLY A 88 -17.53 -12.59 24.73
CA GLY A 88 -18.84 -13.25 24.77
C GLY A 88 -18.79 -14.62 25.44
N GLN A 89 -17.72 -15.39 25.23
CA GLN A 89 -17.51 -16.70 25.86
C GLN A 89 -17.14 -16.57 27.34
N ALA A 90 -16.28 -15.61 27.70
CA ALA A 90 -15.92 -15.33 29.09
C ALA A 90 -17.14 -14.91 29.96
N ARG A 91 -18.11 -14.19 29.38
CA ARG A 91 -19.35 -13.82 30.08
C ARG A 91 -20.32 -15.00 30.29
N GLN A 92 -20.32 -16.00 29.41
CA GLN A 92 -21.17 -17.20 29.58
C GLN A 92 -20.60 -18.17 30.62
N GLU A 93 -19.28 -18.29 30.73
CA GLU A 93 -18.64 -19.16 31.75
C GLU A 93 -18.82 -18.64 33.18
N VAL A 94 -18.86 -17.32 33.38
CA VAL A 94 -19.11 -16.71 34.70
C VAL A 94 -20.57 -16.88 35.14
N SER A 95 -21.52 -16.91 34.18
CA SER A 95 -22.96 -17.10 34.48
C SER A 95 -23.37 -18.55 34.73
N GLY A 96 -22.57 -19.54 34.33
CA GLY A 96 -22.85 -20.98 34.52
C GLY A 96 -22.34 -21.58 35.83
N ARG A 97 -21.71 -20.77 36.70
CA ARG A 97 -21.13 -21.18 37.99
C ARG A 97 -21.91 -20.67 39.22
N SER A 98 -23.07 -20.03 39.02
CA SER A 98 -24.04 -19.70 40.08
C SER A 98 -25.23 -20.64 40.01
#